data_AF-A0AAE8LQ64-F1
#
_entry.id   AF-A0AAE8LQ64-F1
#
_cell.length_a   1.000
_cell.length_b   1.000
_cell.length_c   1.000
_cell.angle_alpha   90.00
_cell.angle_beta   90.00
_cell.angle_gamma   90.00
#
_symmetry.space_group_name_H-M   'P 1'
#
loop_
_entity.id
_entity.type
_entity.pdbx_description
1 polymer ?
#
loop_
_entity_poly.entity_id
_entity_poly.type
_entity_poly.pdbx_seq_one_letter_code
_entity_poly.pdbx_strand_id
1 'polypeptide(L)' 'MSTITMSFDVAERQGGWCFRHPAGDESAPWSSPYPSRRAAEEAAVKACEEHLARAVASALGVA' A
#
# COMPACT_ATOMS: atom_id res chain seq x y z
N MET A 1 9.91 17.74 4.87
CA MET A 1 10.36 16.67 3.95
C MET A 1 9.40 15.51 4.16
N SER A 2 8.62 15.12 3.15
CA SER A 2 7.72 13.97 3.28
C SER A 2 8.56 12.70 3.27
N THR A 3 8.70 12.05 4.43
CA THR A 3 9.35 10.74 4.52
C THR A 3 8.49 9.75 3.74
N ILE A 4 9.01 9.23 2.64
CA ILE A 4 8.32 8.22 1.86
C ILE A 4 8.43 6.90 2.64
N THR A 5 7.36 6.53 3.35
CA THR A 5 7.32 5.29 4.13
C THR A 5 6.90 4.12 3.24
N MET A 6 7.82 3.17 3.05
CA MET A 6 7.65 1.92 2.29
C MET A 6 7.19 0.78 3.21
N SER A 7 6.07 0.97 3.91
CA SER A 7 5.54 -0.05 4.82
C SER A 7 4.07 -0.31 4.53
N PHE A 8 3.63 -1.55 4.60
CA PHE A 8 2.24 -1.93 4.53
C PHE A 8 1.90 -2.95 5.63
N ASP A 9 0.68 -2.89 6.14
CA ASP A 9 0.15 -3.94 7.02
C ASP A 9 -0.66 -4.93 6.20
N VAL A 10 -0.58 -6.22 6.53
CA VAL A 10 -1.42 -7.27 5.95
C VAL A 10 -2.14 -8.00 7.07
N ALA A 11 -3.46 -8.13 6.95
CA ALA A 11 -4.28 -8.80 7.94
C ALA A 11 -5.46 -9.52 7.28
N GLU A 12 -5.88 -10.64 7.87
CA GLU A 12 -7.10 -11.32 7.47
C GLU A 12 -8.32 -10.57 8.03
N ARG A 13 -9.24 -10.16 7.15
CA ARG A 13 -10.43 -9.36 7.45
C ARG A 13 -11.59 -9.78 6.56
N GLN A 14 -12.81 -9.81 7.13
CA GLN A 14 -14.08 -10.05 6.41
C GLN A 14 -14.02 -11.21 5.38
N GLY A 15 -13.40 -12.33 5.75
CA GLY A 15 -13.34 -13.53 4.90
C GLY A 15 -12.27 -13.50 3.80
N GLY A 16 -11.29 -12.60 3.87
CA GLY A 16 -10.13 -12.60 2.98
C GLY A 16 -8.93 -11.87 3.56
N TRP A 17 -7.86 -11.79 2.79
CA TRP A 17 -6.63 -11.07 3.18
C TRP A 17 -6.68 -9.64 2.65
N CYS A 18 -6.56 -8.65 3.52
CA CYS A 18 -6.52 -7.25 3.14
C CYS A 18 -5.14 -6.68 3.47
N PHE A 19 -4.78 -5.58 2.81
CA PHE A 19 -3.59 -4.80 3.16
C PHE A 19 -3.96 -3.32 3.33
N ARG A 20 -3.13 -2.55 4.05
CA ARG A 20 -3.20 -1.08 4.06
C ARG A 20 -1.81 -0.48 3.90
N HIS A 21 -1.76 0.68 3.26
CA HIS A 21 -0.54 1.46 3.07
C HIS A 21 -0.85 2.94 3.39
N PRO A 22 -0.01 3.65 4.17
CA PRO A 22 1.21 3.16 4.85
C PRO A 22 0.91 2.29 6.09
N ALA A 23 1.87 1.45 6.51
CA ALA A 23 1.70 0.62 7.72
C ALA A 23 1.63 1.48 8.98
N GLY A 24 0.85 1.02 9.96
CA GLY A 24 0.66 1.69 11.24
C GLY A 24 -0.23 2.93 11.18
N ASP A 25 -0.64 3.36 9.98
CA ASP A 25 -1.61 4.44 9.82
C ASP A 25 -3.03 3.89 10.02
N GLU A 26 -3.64 4.26 11.14
CA GLU A 26 -5.02 3.87 11.48
C GLU A 26 -6.07 4.58 10.63
N SER A 27 -5.70 5.70 10.00
CA SER A 27 -6.57 6.42 9.08
C SER A 27 -6.52 5.86 7.65
N ALA A 28 -5.50 5.06 7.32
CA ALA A 28 -5.36 4.45 6.01
C ALA A 28 -6.42 3.35 5.79
N PRO A 29 -7.17 3.39 4.67
CA PRO A 29 -8.19 2.39 4.39
C PRO A 29 -7.54 1.03 4.10
N TRP A 30 -8.23 -0.03 4.52
CA TRP A 30 -7.89 -1.39 4.09
C TRP A 30 -8.37 -1.61 2.66
N SER A 31 -7.55 -2.30 1.87
CA SER A 31 -7.90 -2.74 0.53
C SER A 31 -8.98 -3.81 0.54
N SER A 32 -9.57 -4.03 -0.64
CA SER A 32 -10.53 -5.13 -0.86
C SER A 32 -9.93 -6.48 -0.47
N PRO A 33 -10.74 -7.44 -0.02
CA PRO A 33 -10.27 -8.75 0.39
C PRO A 33 -9.70 -9.54 -0.81
N TYR A 34 -8.52 -10.11 -0.60
CA TYR A 34 -7.82 -11.01 -1.52
C TYR A 34 -7.98 -12.46 -1.07
N PRO A 35 -7.94 -13.43 -2.01
CA PRO A 35 -8.16 -14.84 -1.72
C PRO A 35 -7.02 -15.49 -0.91
N SER A 36 -5.84 -14.86 -0.85
CA SER A 36 -4.70 -15.39 -0.10
C SER A 36 -3.80 -14.25 0.41
N ARG A 37 -3.05 -14.53 1.48
CA ARG A 37 -2.06 -13.61 2.04
C ARG A 37 -1.08 -13.13 0.99
N ARG A 38 -0.56 -14.05 0.18
CA ARG A 38 0.40 -13.75 -0.88
C ARG A 38 -0.17 -12.79 -1.92
N ALA A 39 -1.43 -12.98 -2.34
CA ALA A 39 -2.08 -12.06 -3.28
C ALA A 39 -2.27 -10.65 -2.68
N ALA A 40 -2.57 -10.55 -1.38
CA ALA A 40 -2.62 -9.26 -0.69
C ALA A 40 -1.24 -8.61 -0.58
N GLU A 41 -0.19 -9.37 -0.28
CA GLU A 41 1.20 -8.88 -0.22
C GLU A 41 1.69 -8.38 -1.58
N GLU A 42 1.46 -9.13 -2.66
CA GLU A 42 1.84 -8.72 -4.03
C GLU A 42 1.11 -7.42 -4.44
N ALA A 43 -0.18 -7.29 -4.08
CA ALA A 43 -0.93 -6.07 -4.34
C ALA A 43 -0.44 -4.89 -3.47
N ALA A 44 -0.03 -5.14 -2.22
CA ALA A 44 0.53 -4.13 -1.33
C ALA A 44 1.86 -3.58 -1.85
N VAL A 45 2.75 -4.47 -2.32
CA VAL A 45 4.02 -4.08 -2.94
C VAL A 45 3.77 -3.19 -4.16
N LYS A 46 2.84 -3.59 -5.04
CA LYS A 46 2.49 -2.78 -6.22
C LYS A 46 1.95 -1.41 -5.85
N ALA A 47 1.11 -1.31 -4.80
CA ALA A 47 0.62 -0.03 -4.31
C ALA A 47 1.76 0.87 -3.79
N CYS A 48 2.74 0.30 -3.10
CA CYS A 48 3.96 1.02 -2.69
C CYS A 48 4.77 1.51 -3.89
N GLU A 49 4.95 0.67 -4.91
CA GLU A 49 5.66 1.04 -6.14
C GLU A 49 4.96 2.17 -6.88
N GLU A 50 3.63 2.13 -7.00
CA GLU A 50 2.85 3.21 -7.60
C GLU A 50 2.94 4.51 -6.78
N HIS A 51 2.93 4.41 -5.45
CA HIS A 51 3.13 5.56 -4.57
C HIS A 51 4.52 6.18 -4.78
N LEU A 52 5.57 5.36 -4.88
CA LEU A 52 6.92 5.82 -5.23
C LEU A 52 6.95 6.49 -6.60
N ALA A 53 6.39 5.84 -7.61
CA ALA A 53 6.40 6.36 -8.97
C ALA A 53 5.74 7.74 -9.03
N ARG A 54 4.61 7.93 -8.33
CA ARG A 54 3.93 9.23 -8.21
C ARG A 54 4.75 10.26 -7.43
N ALA A 55 5.37 9.85 -6.32
CA ALA A 55 6.22 10.73 -5.53
C ALA A 55 7.44 11.22 -6.35
N VAL A 56 8.07 10.32 -7.11
CA VAL A 56 9.19 10.61 -8.01
C VAL A 56 8.74 11.51 -9.17
N ALA A 57 7.62 11.19 -9.82
CA ALA A 57 7.05 12.01 -10.89
C ALA A 57 6.77 13.44 -10.41
N SER A 58 6.16 13.58 -9.23
CA SER A 58 5.90 14.88 -8.60
C SER A 58 7.20 15.62 -8.23
N ALA A 59 8.22 14.92 -7.72
CA ALA A 59 9.50 15.53 -7.34
C ALA A 59 10.30 16.00 -8.56
N LEU A 60 10.22 15.28 -9.68
CA LEU A 60 10.88 15.62 -10.94
C LEU A 60 10.09 16.63 -11.77
N GLY A 61 8.88 17.02 -11.35
CA GLY A 61 8.01 17.93 -12.09
C GLY A 61 7.47 17.34 -13.39
N VAL A 62 7.46 16.01 -13.50
CA VAL A 62 6.91 15.25 -14.64
C VAL A 62 5.49 14.83 -14.24
N ALA A 63 4.57 15.79 -14.20
CA ALA A 63 3.16 15.58 -13.89
C ALA A 63 2.28 15.87 -15.11
#